data_AF-F7BD18-F1
#
_entry.id   AF-F7BD18-F1
#
_cell.length_a   1.000
_cell.length_b   1.000
_cell.length_c   1.000
_cell.angle_alpha   90.00
_cell.angle_beta   90.00
_cell.angle_gamma   90.00
#
_symmetry.space_group_name_H-M   'P 1'
#
loop_
_entity.id
_entity.type
_entity.pdbx_description
1 polymer ?
#
loop_
_entity_poly.entity_id
_entity_poly.type
_entity_poly.pdbx_seq_one_letter_code
_entity_poly.pdbx_strand_id
1 'polypeptide(L)'
;MSWAPVLLVLLAHRAGCGPQPVLNQPPSVSSSLGSTVRLACTLSSDHDVSLYSIYWYQQRPGHPPRFLLRYFSHSDKSQGPRIPPRFSGSKDLAKNTGYLSISELQPEDEAVYFCAVGAQGWERERERGAEKEPAAPGPQAPQDTLSLN
;
A
#
# COMPACT_ATOMS: atom_id res chain seq x y z
N MET A 1 31.34 6.77 42.61
CA MET A 1 29.93 6.95 42.23
C MET A 1 29.72 6.16 40.94
N SER A 2 29.23 4.93 41.10
CA SER A 2 29.14 3.89 40.06
C SER A 2 27.85 4.04 39.24
N TRP A 3 27.71 5.15 38.53
CA TRP A 3 26.52 5.42 37.70
C TRP A 3 26.80 5.24 36.20
N ALA A 4 28.07 5.17 35.80
CA ALA A 4 28.51 4.91 34.43
C ALA A 4 27.90 3.63 33.79
N PRO A 5 27.76 2.48 34.49
CA PRO A 5 27.13 1.31 33.87
C PRO A 5 25.61 1.49 33.70
N VAL A 6 24.96 2.36 34.48
CA VAL A 6 23.52 2.63 34.38
C VAL A 6 23.21 3.47 33.13
N LEU A 7 24.09 4.40 32.78
CA LEU A 7 23.95 5.21 31.55
C LEU A 7 24.11 4.38 30.26
N LEU A 8 24.99 3.38 30.27
CA LEU A 8 25.21 2.50 29.11
C LEU A 8 23.99 1.61 28.81
N VAL A 9 23.23 1.19 29.83
CA VAL A 9 21.99 0.42 29.66
C VAL A 9 20.86 1.29 29.08
N LEU A 10 20.82 2.58 29.39
CA LEU A 10 19.79 3.50 28.90
C LEU A 10 19.94 3.80 27.39
N LEU A 11 21.17 3.82 26.87
CA LEU A 11 21.47 4.02 25.44
C LEU A 11 21.12 2.81 24.55
N ALA A 12 20.79 1.65 25.12
CA ALA A 12 20.47 0.43 24.38
C ALA A 12 19.02 0.35 23.88
N HIS A 13 18.19 1.36 24.12
CA HIS A 13 16.83 1.43 23.57
C HIS A 13 16.88 2.04 22.16
N ARG A 14 17.68 1.44 21.27
CA ARG A 14 17.42 1.61 19.84
C ARG A 14 16.18 0.78 19.55
N ALA A 15 15.04 1.46 19.36
CA ALA A 15 13.92 0.87 18.64
C ALA A 15 14.47 0.40 17.29
N GLY A 16 14.70 -0.92 17.16
CA GLY A 16 15.23 -1.51 15.96
C GLY A 16 14.22 -1.28 14.84
N CYS A 17 14.57 -0.47 13.85
CA CYS A 17 13.94 -0.53 12.54
C CYS A 17 14.38 -1.88 11.95
N GLY A 18 13.52 -2.89 12.04
CA GLY A 18 13.74 -4.14 11.33
C GLY A 18 13.95 -3.86 9.84
N PRO A 19 14.64 -4.76 9.11
CA PRO A 19 14.75 -4.62 7.65
C PRO A 19 13.35 -4.50 7.04
N GLN A 20 13.21 -3.58 6.08
CA GLN A 20 11.99 -3.41 5.32
C GLN A 20 11.90 -4.52 4.26
N PRO A 21 10.69 -5.04 3.96
CA PRO A 21 10.55 -6.05 2.93
C PRO A 21 10.98 -5.54 1.56
N VAL A 22 11.77 -6.35 0.86
CA VAL A 22 12.10 -6.09 -0.55
C VAL A 22 11.00 -6.70 -1.43
N LEU A 23 10.51 -5.93 -2.39
CA LEU A 23 9.46 -6.36 -3.33
C LEU A 23 10.05 -6.60 -4.71
N ASN A 24 9.79 -7.78 -5.25
CA ASN A 24 10.22 -8.19 -6.58
C ASN A 24 9.01 -8.29 -7.52
N GLN A 25 8.98 -7.45 -8.55
CA GLN A 25 7.99 -7.48 -9.62
C GLN A 25 8.68 -7.85 -10.95
N PRO A 26 8.02 -8.65 -11.81
CA PRO A 26 8.52 -8.83 -13.18
C PRO A 26 8.67 -7.48 -13.90
N PRO A 27 9.72 -7.30 -14.72
CA PRO A 27 9.98 -6.01 -15.37
C PRO A 27 8.88 -5.59 -16.36
N SER A 28 8.20 -6.57 -16.96
CA SER A 28 7.10 -6.36 -17.89
C SER A 28 6.19 -7.58 -17.95
N VAL A 29 4.92 -7.36 -18.24
CA VAL A 29 3.93 -8.40 -18.54
C VAL A 29 3.13 -7.94 -19.74
N SER A 30 2.92 -8.82 -20.72
CA SER A 30 2.10 -8.57 -21.90
C SER A 30 0.92 -9.53 -21.95
N SER A 31 -0.24 -9.05 -22.36
CA SER A 31 -1.44 -9.87 -22.57
C SER A 31 -2.34 -9.24 -23.63
N SER A 32 -3.30 -10.00 -24.16
CA SER A 32 -4.24 -9.52 -25.17
C SER A 32 -5.42 -8.76 -24.56
N LEU A 33 -6.03 -7.84 -25.33
CA LEU A 33 -7.28 -7.19 -24.95
C LEU A 33 -8.38 -8.22 -24.67
N GLY A 34 -9.23 -7.94 -23.69
CA GLY A 34 -10.29 -8.84 -23.23
C GLY A 34 -9.83 -10.03 -22.38
N SER A 35 -8.53 -10.29 -22.30
CA SER A 35 -7.98 -11.37 -21.45
C SER A 35 -7.91 -10.97 -19.98
N THR A 36 -7.57 -11.94 -19.12
CA THR A 36 -7.24 -11.68 -17.71
C THR A 36 -5.73 -11.75 -17.53
N VAL A 37 -5.13 -10.71 -16.95
CA VAL A 37 -3.71 -10.70 -16.57
C VAL A 37 -3.54 -10.75 -15.06
N ARG A 38 -2.47 -11.42 -14.60
CA ARG A 38 -2.06 -11.42 -13.19
C ARG A 38 -0.67 -10.81 -13.06
N LEU A 39 -0.58 -9.72 -12.30
CA LEU A 39 0.68 -9.06 -11.97
C LEU A 39 1.16 -9.57 -10.60
N ALA A 40 2.42 -9.98 -10.52
CA ALA A 40 3.01 -10.57 -9.32
C ALA A 40 3.83 -9.53 -8.54
N CYS A 41 3.77 -9.63 -7.22
CA CYS A 41 4.60 -8.89 -6.26
C CYS A 41 5.11 -9.86 -5.20
N THR A 42 6.36 -10.31 -5.33
CA THR A 42 6.96 -11.29 -4.43
C THR A 42 7.75 -10.59 -3.34
N LEU A 43 7.48 -10.91 -2.09
CA LEU A 43 8.26 -10.42 -0.95
C LEU A 43 9.54 -11.24 -0.80
N SER A 44 10.60 -10.60 -0.32
CA SER A 44 11.83 -11.28 0.09
C SER A 44 11.55 -12.35 1.15
N SER A 45 12.34 -13.42 1.11
CA SER A 45 12.10 -14.65 1.89
C SER A 45 12.25 -14.50 3.41
N ASP A 46 12.84 -13.39 3.87
CA ASP A 46 12.97 -13.01 5.27
C ASP A 46 11.68 -12.44 5.88
N HIS A 47 10.64 -12.27 5.07
CA HIS A 47 9.33 -11.80 5.49
C HIS A 47 8.21 -12.72 5.01
N ASP A 48 7.18 -12.89 5.83
CA ASP A 48 5.98 -13.66 5.49
C ASP A 48 4.86 -12.72 5.02
N VAL A 49 4.45 -12.85 3.76
CA VAL A 49 3.35 -12.10 3.13
C VAL A 49 2.01 -12.25 3.85
N SER A 50 1.83 -13.27 4.68
CA SER A 50 0.64 -13.44 5.53
C SER A 50 0.45 -12.27 6.51
N LEU A 51 1.54 -11.61 6.91
CA LEU A 51 1.54 -10.53 7.91
C LEU A 51 1.33 -9.12 7.32
N TYR A 52 1.29 -8.99 5.98
CA TYR A 52 1.32 -7.70 5.30
C TYR A 52 0.06 -7.46 4.45
N SER A 53 -0.52 -6.27 4.53
CA SER A 53 -1.41 -5.76 3.48
C SER A 53 -0.60 -5.50 2.21
N ILE A 54 -1.14 -5.85 1.04
CA ILE A 54 -0.52 -5.53 -0.26
C ILE A 54 -1.35 -4.45 -0.93
N TYR A 55 -0.69 -3.36 -1.30
CA TYR A 55 -1.29 -2.22 -1.97
C TYR A 55 -0.86 -2.23 -3.42
N TRP A 56 -1.80 -1.92 -4.31
CA TRP A 56 -1.55 -1.82 -5.74
C TRP A 56 -1.83 -0.42 -6.25
N TYR A 57 -0.93 0.06 -7.10
CA TYR A 57 -1.02 1.37 -7.73
C TYR A 57 -0.84 1.22 -9.25
N GLN A 58 -1.53 2.08 -10.00
CA GLN A 58 -1.39 2.20 -11.44
C GLN A 58 -0.88 3.61 -11.78
N GLN A 59 0.13 3.71 -12.63
CA GLN A 59 0.63 4.96 -13.15
C GLN A 59 0.59 4.95 -14.68
N ARG A 60 -0.26 5.80 -15.24
CA ARG A 60 -0.29 6.07 -16.68
C ARG A 60 0.76 7.14 -17.03
N PRO A 61 1.29 7.14 -18.27
CA PRO A 61 2.21 8.19 -18.72
C PRO A 61 1.63 9.59 -18.46
N GLY A 62 2.42 10.46 -17.82
CA GLY A 62 2.00 11.84 -17.52
C GLY A 62 1.04 12.01 -16.32
N HIS A 63 0.70 10.93 -15.61
CA HIS A 63 -0.18 10.98 -14.44
C HIS A 63 0.54 10.53 -13.15
N PRO A 64 0.10 11.03 -11.97
CA PRO A 64 0.58 10.50 -10.69
C PRO A 64 0.08 9.05 -10.47
N PRO A 65 0.77 8.28 -9.61
CA PRO A 65 0.28 6.96 -9.20
C PRO A 65 -1.12 7.03 -8.59
N ARG A 66 -2.03 6.21 -9.11
CA ARG A 66 -3.40 6.06 -8.62
C ARG A 66 -3.50 4.78 -7.79
N PHE A 67 -4.02 4.88 -6.58
CA PHE A 67 -4.32 3.72 -5.74
C PHE A 67 -5.46 2.89 -6.34
N LEU A 68 -5.22 1.58 -6.51
CA LEU A 68 -6.17 0.62 -7.05
C LEU A 68 -6.88 -0.14 -5.95
N LEU A 69 -6.14 -0.85 -5.10
CA LEU A 69 -6.72 -1.68 -4.05
C LEU A 69 -5.69 -2.04 -2.98
N ARG A 70 -6.21 -2.42 -1.81
CA ARG A 70 -5.47 -3.07 -0.73
C ARG A 70 -6.05 -4.46 -0.52
N TYR A 71 -5.17 -5.45 -0.41
CA TYR A 71 -5.57 -6.83 -0.13
C TYR A 71 -4.75 -7.40 1.03
N PHE A 72 -5.42 -7.71 2.14
CA PHE A 72 -4.86 -8.51 3.22
C PHE A 72 -5.43 -9.94 3.15
N SER A 73 -6.76 -10.07 3.08
CA SER A 73 -7.50 -11.33 2.96
C SER A 73 -8.84 -11.12 2.22
N HIS A 74 -9.62 -12.19 2.05
CA HIS A 74 -10.97 -12.07 1.48
C HIS A 74 -11.93 -11.26 2.36
N SER A 75 -11.79 -11.32 3.68
CA SER A 75 -12.61 -10.54 4.62
C SER A 75 -12.05 -9.15 4.87
N ASP A 76 -10.77 -8.92 4.57
CA ASP A 76 -10.07 -7.67 4.85
C ASP A 76 -9.36 -7.13 3.60
N LYS A 77 -10.09 -6.30 2.86
CA LYS A 77 -9.67 -5.70 1.59
C LYS A 77 -10.43 -4.40 1.33
N SER A 78 -9.83 -3.51 0.55
CA SER A 78 -10.48 -2.28 0.11
C SER A 78 -10.15 -1.97 -1.34
N GLN A 79 -11.06 -1.26 -2.01
CA GLN A 79 -10.86 -0.73 -3.36
C GLN A 79 -10.58 0.77 -3.27
N GLY A 80 -9.78 1.27 -4.21
CA GLY A 80 -9.57 2.68 -4.41
C GLY A 80 -10.82 3.37 -4.96
N PRO A 81 -10.86 4.71 -4.93
CA PRO A 81 -12.00 5.46 -5.42
C PRO A 81 -12.19 5.25 -6.93
N ARG A 82 -13.44 4.97 -7.33
CA ARG A 82 -13.84 4.79 -8.74
C ARG A 82 -13.04 3.71 -9.48
N ILE A 83 -12.61 2.66 -8.77
CA ILE A 83 -11.91 1.53 -9.37
C ILE A 83 -12.93 0.49 -9.86
N PRO A 84 -12.87 0.08 -11.15
CA PRO A 84 -13.78 -0.92 -11.69
C PRO A 84 -13.66 -2.29 -10.99
N PRO A 85 -14.74 -3.08 -10.90
CA PRO A 85 -14.73 -4.38 -10.23
C PRO A 85 -13.85 -5.44 -10.91
N ARG A 86 -13.40 -5.20 -12.15
CA ARG A 86 -12.45 -6.07 -12.87
C ARG A 86 -11.04 -6.12 -12.25
N PHE A 87 -10.72 -5.21 -11.32
CA PHE A 87 -9.48 -5.26 -10.54
C PHE A 87 -9.69 -6.01 -9.22
N SER A 88 -8.89 -7.06 -8.98
CA SER A 88 -8.97 -7.86 -7.76
C SER A 88 -7.60 -8.26 -7.22
N GLY A 89 -7.50 -8.39 -5.90
CA GLY A 89 -6.28 -8.81 -5.21
C GLY A 89 -6.34 -10.27 -4.75
N SER A 90 -5.19 -10.93 -4.65
CA SER A 90 -5.04 -12.24 -4.01
C SER A 90 -3.62 -12.43 -3.47
N LYS A 91 -3.39 -13.49 -2.69
CA LYS A 91 -2.07 -13.90 -2.22
C LYS A 91 -1.86 -15.40 -2.43
N ASP A 92 -0.62 -15.78 -2.72
CA ASP A 92 -0.10 -17.14 -2.64
C ASP A 92 0.95 -17.17 -1.53
N LEU A 93 0.57 -17.74 -0.39
CA LEU A 93 1.42 -17.78 0.81
C LEU A 93 2.63 -18.70 0.61
N ALA A 94 2.47 -19.78 -0.18
CA ALA A 94 3.56 -20.71 -0.44
C ALA A 94 4.65 -20.08 -1.32
N LYS A 95 4.28 -19.15 -2.21
CA LYS A 95 5.22 -18.40 -3.05
C LYS A 95 5.68 -17.07 -2.44
N ASN A 96 5.15 -16.69 -1.29
CA ASN A 96 5.36 -15.38 -0.69
C ASN A 96 4.99 -14.22 -1.64
N THR A 97 3.89 -14.38 -2.40
CA THR A 97 3.54 -13.50 -3.52
C THR A 97 2.14 -12.93 -3.41
N GLY A 98 2.01 -11.62 -3.60
CA GLY A 98 0.74 -10.94 -3.89
C GLY A 98 0.44 -10.86 -5.37
N TYR A 99 -0.85 -10.87 -5.72
CA TYR A 99 -1.28 -10.71 -7.10
C TYR A 99 -2.35 -9.63 -7.24
N LEU A 100 -2.21 -8.82 -8.29
CA LEU A 100 -3.30 -8.05 -8.88
C LEU A 100 -3.80 -8.80 -10.12
N SER A 101 -5.08 -9.12 -10.15
CA SER A 101 -5.75 -9.67 -11.32
C SER A 101 -6.60 -8.59 -11.95
N ILE A 102 -6.45 -8.41 -13.27
CA ILE A 102 -7.24 -7.49 -14.07
C ILE A 102 -7.94 -8.32 -15.12
N SER A 103 -9.26 -8.50 -14.99
CA SER A 103 -10.07 -9.19 -15.99
C SER A 103 -10.48 -8.23 -17.11
N GLU A 104 -10.82 -8.78 -18.28
CA GLU A 104 -11.33 -8.01 -19.43
C GLU A 104 -10.44 -6.82 -19.77
N LEU A 105 -9.13 -7.07 -19.99
CA LEU A 105 -8.14 -6.03 -20.23
C LEU A 105 -8.57 -5.02 -21.30
N GLN A 106 -8.42 -3.74 -20.97
CA GLN A 106 -8.78 -2.60 -21.81
C GLN A 106 -7.51 -1.83 -22.23
N PRO A 107 -7.54 -1.06 -23.33
CA PRO A 107 -6.40 -0.24 -23.75
C PRO A 107 -5.91 0.71 -22.66
N GLU A 108 -6.83 1.24 -21.84
CA GLU A 108 -6.52 2.17 -20.75
C GLU A 108 -5.82 1.49 -19.55
N ASP A 109 -5.67 0.16 -19.56
CA ASP A 109 -4.92 -0.59 -18.56
C ASP A 109 -3.43 -0.65 -18.85
N GLU A 110 -2.99 -0.21 -20.03
CA GLU A 110 -1.58 -0.07 -20.34
C GLU A 110 -0.95 1.03 -19.48
N ALA A 111 -0.13 0.60 -18.51
CA ALA A 111 0.42 1.45 -17.47
C ALA A 111 1.59 0.76 -16.76
N VAL A 112 2.30 1.53 -15.95
CA VAL A 112 3.23 0.96 -14.95
C VAL A 112 2.43 0.63 -13.69
N TYR A 113 2.65 -0.55 -13.12
CA TYR A 113 2.00 -1.00 -11.90
C TYR A 113 3.01 -1.21 -10.79
N PHE A 114 2.71 -0.67 -9.61
CA PHE A 114 3.57 -0.78 -8.45
C PHE A 114 2.84 -1.48 -7.32
N CYS A 115 3.55 -2.34 -6.60
CA CYS A 115 3.09 -2.86 -5.32
C CYS A 115 3.82 -2.20 -4.15
N ALA A 116 3.13 -2.11 -3.01
CA ALA A 116 3.72 -1.76 -1.73
C ALA A 116 3.16 -2.70 -0.65
N VAL A 117 3.83 -2.76 0.51
CA VAL A 117 3.39 -3.58 1.65
C VAL A 117 3.34 -2.76 2.93
N GLY A 118 2.44 -3.15 3.83
CA GLY A 118 2.33 -2.56 5.17
C GLY A 118 1.95 -3.64 6.18
N ALA A 119 2.69 -3.75 7.28
CA ALA A 119 2.39 -4.79 8.27
C ALA A 119 1.06 -4.47 8.95
N GLN A 120 0.22 -5.49 9.12
CA GLN A 120 -1.15 -5.29 9.57
C GLN A 120 -1.25 -4.77 11.02
N GLY A 121 -0.25 -5.09 11.85
CA GLY A 121 -0.13 -4.57 13.22
C GLY A 121 -0.04 -3.05 13.27
N TRP A 122 0.75 -2.43 12.39
CA TRP A 122 0.91 -0.98 12.32
C TRP A 122 -0.30 -0.27 11.71
N GLU A 123 -1.00 -0.92 10.77
CA GLU A 123 -2.20 -0.35 10.14
C GLU A 123 -3.32 -0.16 11.18
N ARG A 124 -3.59 -1.18 12.01
CA ARG A 124 -4.58 -1.12 13.09
C ARG A 124 -4.25 -0.09 14.17
N GLU A 125 -2.97 0.08 14.50
CA GLU A 125 -2.54 1.11 15.46
C GLU A 125 -2.75 2.52 14.92
N ARG A 126 -2.47 2.75 13.63
CA ARG A 126 -2.71 4.03 12.97
C ARG A 126 -4.21 4.35 12.88
N GLU A 127 -5.04 3.37 12.55
CA GLU A 127 -6.50 3.51 12.55
C GLU A 127 -7.03 3.87 13.95
N ARG A 128 -6.56 3.16 15.00
CA ARG A 128 -6.91 3.46 16.39
C ARG A 128 -6.44 4.86 16.84
N GLY A 129 -5.28 5.32 16.34
CA GLY A 129 -4.77 6.66 16.58
C GLY A 129 -5.59 7.74 15.87
N ALA A 130 -6.00 7.50 14.62
CA ALA A 130 -6.81 8.41 13.82
C ALA A 130 -8.23 8.58 14.39
N GLU A 131 -8.82 7.52 14.94
CA GLU A 131 -10.11 7.60 15.64
C GLU A 131 -10.05 8.41 16.94
N LYS A 132 -8.85 8.57 17.52
CA LYS A 132 -8.63 9.30 18.77
C LYS A 132 -8.37 10.80 18.57
N GLU A 133 -8.11 11.25 17.34
CA GLU A 133 -7.96 12.67 17.03
C GLU A 133 -9.34 13.26 16.67
N PRO A 134 -9.95 14.10 17.53
CA PRO A 134 -11.18 14.79 17.14
C PRO A 134 -10.87 15.68 15.95
N ALA A 135 -11.66 15.55 14.88
CA ALA A 135 -11.58 16.43 13.71
C ALA A 135 -11.61 17.89 14.18
N ALA A 136 -10.46 18.55 14.16
CA ALA A 136 -10.38 19.97 14.42
C ALA A 136 -11.24 20.69 13.38
N PRO A 137 -12.06 21.69 13.75
CA PRO A 137 -12.69 22.54 12.77
C PRO A 137 -11.57 23.20 11.95
N GLY A 138 -11.58 22.97 10.64
CA GLY A 138 -10.57 23.53 9.75
C GLY A 138 -10.46 25.05 9.94
N PRO A 139 -9.26 25.64 9.84
CA PRO A 139 -9.13 27.08 9.71
C PRO A 139 -9.91 27.51 8.47
N GLN A 140 -10.87 28.43 8.65
CA GLN A 140 -11.54 29.09 7.54
C GLN A 140 -10.47 29.73 6.64
N ALA A 141 -10.34 29.25 5.41
CA ALA A 141 -9.63 29.96 4.37
C ALA A 141 -10.45 31.20 3.95
N PRO A 142 -9.80 32.32 3.57
CA PRO A 142 -10.49 33.53 3.16
C PRO A 142 -11.34 33.27 1.91
N GLN A 143 -12.58 33.76 1.91
CA GLN A 143 -13.43 33.73 0.73
C GLN A 143 -12.98 34.82 -0.26
N ASP A 144 -12.27 34.41 -1.30
CA ASP A 144 -12.11 35.26 -2.49
C ASP A 144 -13.43 35.26 -3.25
N THR A 145 -14.15 36.37 -3.11
CA THR A 145 -15.42 36.65 -3.78
C THR A 145 -15.13 37.05 -5.23
N LEU A 146 -15.54 36.21 -6.17
CA LEU A 146 -15.61 36.57 -7.59
C LEU A 146 -16.83 37.47 -7.81
N SER A 147 -16.61 38.76 -8.05
CA SER A 147 -17.66 39.70 -8.47
C SER A 147 -17.52 39.95 -9.97
N LEU A 148 -18.58 39.65 -10.71
CA LEU A 148 -18.78 40.10 -12.09
C LEU A 148 -19.33 41.52 -12.07
N ASN A 149 -18.64 42.43 -12.78
CA ASN A 149 -19.20 43.55 -13.52
C ASN A 149 -18.32 43.78 -14.76
#